data_AF-F4L358-F1
#
_entry.id   AF-F4L358-F1
#
_cell.length_a   1.000
_cell.length_b   1.000
_cell.length_c   1.000
_cell.angle_alpha   90.00
_cell.angle_beta   90.00
_cell.angle_gamma   90.00
#
_symmetry.space_group_name_H-M   'P 1'
#
loop_
_entity.id
_entity.type
_entity.pdbx_description
1 polymer ?
#
loop_
_entity_poly.entity_id
_entity_poly.type
_entity_poly.pdbx_seq_one_letter_code
_entity_poly.pdbx_strand_id
1 'polypeptide(L)'
;MPITIDLRENALVKDLIAEVQAETEVYRQLAKEQRRQIEEQRQQAEEQRQQAEEQRQHTRAAILNLYQTLHLEPTLIATIFEISEQEVLGILEAAE
;
A
#
# COMPACT_ATOMS: atom_id res chain seq x y z
N MET A 1 15.92 64.24 11.46
CA MET A 1 14.88 63.70 12.36
C MET A 1 15.35 62.36 12.90
N PRO A 2 15.40 62.12 14.21
CA PRO A 2 15.65 60.78 14.74
C PRO A 2 14.34 59.96 14.64
N ILE A 3 14.44 58.73 14.12
CA ILE A 3 13.33 57.77 14.12
C ILE A 3 13.33 57.10 15.49
N THR A 4 12.35 57.43 16.33
CA THR A 4 12.06 56.68 17.57
C THR A 4 11.32 55.42 17.19
N ILE A 5 11.98 54.27 17.33
CA ILE A 5 11.37 52.96 17.15
C ILE A 5 10.70 52.59 18.47
N ASP A 6 9.39 52.33 18.45
CA ASP A 6 8.68 51.82 19.62
C ASP A 6 9.07 50.35 19.85
N LEU A 7 9.83 50.12 20.91
CA LEU A 7 10.36 48.80 21.25
C LEU A 7 9.25 47.81 21.64
N ARG A 8 8.08 48.28 22.10
CA ARG A 8 6.95 47.40 22.48
C ARG A 8 6.25 46.82 21.26
N GLU A 9 6.00 47.65 20.24
CA GLU A 9 5.44 47.17 18.98
C GLU A 9 6.39 46.19 18.29
N ASN A 10 7.70 46.45 18.34
CA ASN A 10 8.70 45.53 17.78
C ASN A 10 8.72 44.16 18.49
N ALA A 11 8.57 44.13 19.82
CA ALA A 11 8.51 42.90 20.59
C ALA A 11 7.25 42.08 20.25
N LEU A 12 6.08 42.74 20.19
CA LEU A 12 4.82 42.08 19.88
C LEU A 12 4.79 41.49 18.45
N VAL A 13 5.39 42.19 17.48
CA VAL A 13 5.53 41.67 16.11
C VAL A 13 6.48 40.46 16.06
N LYS A 14 7.56 40.46 16.85
CA LYS A 14 8.48 39.31 16.94
C LYS A 14 7.81 38.09 17.56
N ASP A 15 7.01 38.29 18.61
CA ASP A 15 6.28 37.21 19.27
C ASP A 15 5.25 36.59 18.32
N LEU A 16 4.52 37.42 17.55
CA LEU A 16 3.58 36.94 16.52
C LEU A 16 4.30 36.16 15.40
N ILE A 17 5.47 36.62 14.95
CA ILE A 17 6.28 35.89 13.96
C ILE A 17 6.74 34.54 14.51
N ALA A 18 7.16 34.49 15.77
CA ALA A 18 7.59 33.25 16.42
C ALA A 18 6.44 32.24 16.53
N GLU A 19 5.22 32.70 16.84
CA GLU A 19 4.02 31.87 16.90
C GLU A 19 3.66 31.28 15.52
N VAL A 20 3.63 32.11 14.47
CA VAL A 20 3.37 31.64 13.09
C VAL A 20 4.45 30.66 12.62
N GLN A 21 5.72 30.89 12.99
CA GLN A 21 6.81 29.96 12.69
C GLN A 21 6.61 28.61 13.38
N ALA A 22 6.25 28.62 14.67
CA ALA A 22 5.97 27.41 15.43
C ALA A 22 4.79 26.63 14.84
N GLU A 23 3.68 27.29 14.49
CA GLU A 23 2.55 26.64 13.83
C GLU A 23 2.97 26.01 12.49
N THR A 24 3.74 26.75 11.67
CA THR A 24 4.23 26.25 10.39
C THR A 24 5.10 25.00 10.54
N GLU A 25 5.90 24.93 11.60
CA GLU A 25 6.70 23.75 11.93
C GLU A 25 5.84 22.54 12.31
N VAL A 26 4.78 22.75 13.11
CA VAL A 26 3.81 21.70 13.45
C VAL A 26 3.14 21.17 12.18
N TYR A 27 2.64 22.03 11.29
CA TYR A 27 2.04 21.59 10.02
C TYR A 27 3.05 20.83 9.15
N ARG A 28 4.31 21.26 9.12
CA ARG A 28 5.37 20.55 8.39
C ARG A 28 5.66 19.18 8.98
N GLN A 29 5.67 19.04 10.30
CA GLN A 29 5.85 17.75 10.97
C GLN A 29 4.67 16.81 10.68
N LEU A 30 3.44 17.30 10.80
CA LEU A 30 2.24 16.53 10.48
C LEU A 30 2.25 16.04 9.02
N ALA A 31 2.63 16.91 8.08
CA ALA A 31 2.74 16.53 6.67
C ALA A 31 3.81 15.46 6.42
N LYS A 32 4.93 15.48 7.16
CA LYS A 32 5.96 14.42 7.08
C LYS A 32 5.45 13.10 7.64
N GLU A 33 4.72 13.14 8.75
CA GLU A 33 4.16 11.96 9.39
C GLU A 33 3.09 11.30 8.51
N GLN A 34 2.19 12.09 7.92
CA GLN A 34 1.21 11.60 6.96
C GLN A 34 1.88 10.97 5.73
N ARG A 35 2.96 11.58 5.21
CA ARG A 35 3.71 10.99 4.10
C ARG A 35 4.32 9.64 4.46
N ARG A 36 4.89 9.51 5.67
CA ARG A 36 5.41 8.22 6.16
C ARG A 36 4.31 7.17 6.25
N GLN A 37 3.16 7.51 6.83
CA GLN A 37 2.03 6.59 6.92
C GLN A 37 1.54 6.13 5.54
N ILE A 38 1.45 7.04 4.57
CA ILE A 38 1.06 6.68 3.19
C ILE A 38 2.09 5.75 2.55
N GLU A 39 3.38 6.01 2.77
CA GLU A 39 4.47 5.17 2.22
C GLU A 39 4.46 3.76 2.83
N GLU A 40 4.29 3.65 4.15
CA GLU A 40 4.14 2.38 4.86
C GLU A 40 2.91 1.60 4.36
N GLN A 41 1.76 2.27 4.20
CA GLN A 41 0.55 1.64 3.64
C GLN A 41 0.76 1.15 2.19
N ARG A 42 1.51 1.90 1.38
CA ARG A 42 1.84 1.49 0.02
C ARG A 42 2.74 0.26 0.01
N GLN A 43 3.76 0.22 0.86
CA GLN A 43 4.64 -0.95 0.98
C GLN A 43 3.85 -2.19 1.40
N GLN A 44 2.98 -2.07 2.41
CA GLN A 44 2.11 -3.18 2.84
C GLN A 44 1.19 -3.65 1.72
N ALA A 45 0.60 -2.73 0.96
CA ALA A 45 -0.26 -3.08 -0.17
C ALA A 45 0.52 -3.77 -1.31
N GLU A 46 1.77 -3.39 -1.53
CA GLU A 46 2.64 -4.01 -2.52
C GLU A 46 3.06 -5.43 -2.09
N GLU A 47 3.44 -5.62 -0.83
CA GLU A 47 3.74 -6.95 -0.27
C GLU A 47 2.53 -7.88 -0.36
N GLN A 48 1.33 -7.41 -0.02
CA GLN A 48 0.10 -8.20 -0.15
C GLN A 48 -0.20 -8.58 -1.60
N ARG A 49 0.05 -7.69 -2.55
CA ARG A 49 -0.10 -7.99 -3.98
C ARG A 49 0.88 -9.07 -4.43
N GLN A 50 2.14 -8.97 -4.02
CA GLN A 50 3.16 -9.96 -4.36
C GLN A 50 2.80 -11.32 -3.77
N GLN A 51 2.41 -11.39 -2.50
CA GLN A 51 1.97 -12.65 -1.86
C GLN A 51 0.76 -13.26 -2.57
N ALA A 52 -0.23 -12.45 -2.92
CA ALA A 52 -1.40 -12.93 -3.66
C ALA A 52 -1.04 -13.45 -5.05
N GLU A 53 -0.08 -12.80 -5.74
CA GLU A 53 0.41 -13.24 -7.03
C GLU A 53 1.20 -14.55 -6.93
N GLU A 54 2.10 -14.68 -5.97
CA GLU A 54 2.83 -15.92 -5.68
C GLU A 54 1.88 -17.07 -5.36
N GLN A 55 0.86 -16.82 -4.52
CA GLN A 55 -0.13 -17.82 -4.17
C GLN A 55 -0.96 -18.25 -5.39
N ARG A 56 -1.32 -17.32 -6.29
CA ARG A 56 -1.99 -17.65 -7.56
C ARG A 56 -1.09 -18.48 -8.47
N GLN A 57 0.17 -18.12 -8.60
CA GLN A 57 1.14 -18.88 -9.40
C GLN A 57 1.33 -20.30 -8.85
N HIS A 58 1.48 -20.44 -7.53
CA HIS A 58 1.60 -21.73 -6.87
C HIS A 58 0.34 -22.58 -7.06
N THR A 59 -0.85 -21.99 -6.91
CA THR A 59 -2.13 -22.67 -7.13
C THR A 59 -2.27 -23.15 -8.57
N ARG A 60 -1.94 -22.30 -9.54
CA ARG A 60 -1.92 -22.65 -10.96
C ARG A 60 -0.95 -23.80 -11.26
N ALA A 61 0.27 -23.74 -10.73
CA ALA A 61 1.25 -24.80 -10.91
C ALA A 61 0.78 -26.13 -10.30
N ALA A 62 0.14 -26.09 -9.13
CA ALA A 62 -0.42 -27.27 -8.49
C ALA A 62 -1.56 -27.87 -9.31
N ILE A 63 -2.51 -27.05 -9.79
CA ILE A 63 -3.60 -27.49 -10.68
C ILE A 63 -3.04 -28.16 -11.94
N LEU A 64 -2.06 -27.54 -12.60
CA LEU A 64 -1.41 -28.10 -13.79
C LEU A 64 -0.72 -29.44 -13.49
N ASN A 65 -0.06 -29.56 -12.34
CA ASN A 65 0.59 -30.79 -11.94
C ASN A 65 -0.44 -31.91 -11.71
N LEU A 66 -1.53 -31.62 -10.99
CA LEU A 66 -2.61 -32.60 -10.78
C LEU A 66 -3.23 -33.05 -12.11
N TYR A 67 -3.44 -32.13 -13.05
CA TYR A 67 -4.03 -32.44 -14.35
C TYR A 67 -3.08 -33.20 -15.27
N GLN A 68 -1.83 -32.73 -15.42
CA GLN A 68 -0.89 -33.27 -16.41
C GLN A 68 -0.10 -34.48 -15.91
N THR A 69 0.29 -34.50 -14.64
CA THR A 69 1.16 -35.56 -14.08
C THR A 69 0.36 -36.69 -13.46
N LEU A 70 -0.71 -36.34 -12.74
CA LEU A 70 -1.55 -37.31 -12.05
C LEU A 70 -2.83 -37.66 -12.83
N HIS A 71 -3.07 -37.02 -13.98
CA HIS A 71 -4.24 -37.26 -14.86
C HIS A 71 -5.58 -37.19 -14.10
N LEU A 72 -5.69 -36.29 -13.13
CA LEU A 72 -6.94 -36.05 -12.41
C LEU A 72 -7.94 -35.28 -13.28
N GLU A 73 -9.20 -35.68 -13.17
CA GLU A 73 -10.33 -34.97 -13.78
C GLU A 73 -10.47 -33.55 -13.19
N PRO A 74 -10.80 -32.53 -14.01
CA PRO A 74 -11.01 -31.15 -13.55
C PRO A 74 -12.03 -31.01 -12.41
N THR A 75 -13.07 -31.86 -12.40
CA THR A 75 -14.08 -31.94 -11.33
C THR A 75 -13.50 -32.31 -9.96
N LEU A 76 -12.55 -33.26 -9.94
CA LEU A 76 -11.86 -33.67 -8.71
C LEU A 76 -10.88 -32.60 -8.24
N ILE A 77 -10.17 -31.95 -9.17
CA ILE A 77 -9.28 -30.83 -8.85
C ILE A 77 -10.08 -29.65 -8.27
N ALA A 78 -11.24 -29.33 -8.84
CA ALA A 78 -12.15 -28.31 -8.33
C ALA A 78 -12.58 -28.59 -6.89
N THR A 79 -12.84 -29.86 -6.58
CA THR A 79 -13.17 -30.30 -5.21
C THR A 79 -11.99 -30.15 -4.25
N ILE A 80 -10.76 -30.46 -4.68
CA ILE A 80 -9.54 -30.34 -3.85
C ILE A 80 -9.22 -28.87 -3.50
N PHE A 81 -9.44 -27.97 -4.45
CA PHE A 81 -9.15 -26.54 -4.28
C PHE A 81 -10.34 -25.72 -3.81
N GLU A 82 -11.51 -26.34 -3.60
CA GLU A 82 -12.76 -25.67 -3.21
C GLU A 82 -13.16 -24.52 -4.17
N ILE A 83 -12.87 -24.70 -5.46
CA ILE A 83 -13.18 -23.74 -6.53
C ILE A 83 -14.14 -24.36 -7.54
N SER A 84 -14.68 -23.55 -8.46
CA SER A 84 -15.54 -24.06 -9.52
C SER A 84 -14.74 -24.83 -10.57
N GLU A 85 -15.37 -25.83 -11.20
CA GLU A 85 -14.78 -26.55 -12.34
C GLU A 85 -14.45 -25.60 -13.50
N GLN A 86 -15.29 -24.58 -13.73
CA GLN A 86 -15.05 -23.56 -14.75
C GLN A 86 -13.78 -22.74 -14.49
N GLU A 87 -13.47 -22.44 -13.23
CA GLU A 87 -12.22 -21.76 -12.87
C GLU A 87 -11.00 -22.66 -13.10
N VAL A 88 -11.10 -23.96 -12.78
CA VAL A 88 -10.03 -24.93 -13.07
C VAL A 88 -9.79 -25.00 -14.59
N LEU A 89 -10.85 -25.15 -15.39
CA LEU A 89 -10.75 -25.21 -16.84
C LEU A 89 -10.15 -23.91 -17.40
N GLY A 90 -10.58 -22.75 -16.94
CA GLY A 90 -10.01 -21.47 -17.37
C GLY A 90 -8.51 -21.32 -17.03
N ILE A 91 -8.07 -21.89 -15.90
CA ILE A 91 -6.64 -21.93 -15.53
C ILE A 91 -5.83 -22.86 -16.44
N LEU A 92 -6.41 -24.00 -16.82
CA LEU A 92 -5.80 -24.97 -17.73
C LEU A 92 -5.73 -24.41 -19.16
N GLU A 93 -6.80 -23.80 -19.67
CA GLU A 93 -6.84 -23.16 -21.00
C GLU A 93 -5.84 -22.01 -21.10
N ALA A 94 -5.67 -21.21 -20.05
CA ALA A 94 -4.69 -20.13 -20.04
C ALA A 94 -3.23 -20.62 -20.04
N ALA A 95 -2.99 -21.93 -19.83
CA ALA A 95 -1.68 -22.56 -19.77
C ALA A 95 -1.30 -23.37 -21.03
N GLU A 96 -2.24 -23.59 -21.96
CA GLU A 96 -1.94 -24.05 -23.34
C GLU A 96 -1.39 -22.91 -24.21
#